data_AF-A0A9Q0SJP9-F1
#
_entry.id   AF-A0A9Q0SJP9-F1
#
_cell.length_a   1.000
_cell.length_b   1.000
_cell.length_c   1.000
_cell.angle_alpha   90.00
_cell.angle_beta   90.00
_cell.angle_gamma   90.00
#
_symmetry.space_group_name_H-M   'P 1'
#
loop_
_entity.id
_entity.type
_entity.pdbx_description
1 polymer ?
#
loop_
_entity_poly.entity_id
_entity_poly.type
_entity_poly.pdbx_seq_one_letter_code
_entity_poly.pdbx_strand_id
1 'polypeptide(L)'
;MKDTGTVAAMVADTGHRQGDRGSHHGSSSPEDNCCKWMKELDDECVCDLLSRLPPLLSKPAHEYTVYVGASCNVTYSCDMQL
;
A
#
# COMPACT_ATOMS: atom_id res chain seq x y z
N MET A 1 33.24 8.54 -20.19
CA MET A 1 33.09 9.64 -19.23
C MET A 1 31.66 10.12 -19.36
N LYS A 2 30.83 10.04 -18.31
CA LYS A 2 29.47 10.57 -18.35
C LYS A 2 29.32 11.51 -17.17
N ASP A 3 29.13 12.76 -17.55
CA ASP A 3 29.25 13.96 -16.75
C ASP A 3 28.28 14.02 -15.56
N THR A 4 28.83 14.66 -14.55
CA THR A 4 28.31 15.08 -13.26
C THR A 4 26.94 15.73 -13.33
N GLY A 5 26.11 15.37 -12.34
CA GLY A 5 24.74 15.85 -12.20
C GLY A 5 24.63 17.34 -11.90
N THR A 6 23.45 17.86 -12.22
CA THR A 6 22.93 19.12 -11.72
C THR A 6 21.55 18.82 -11.14
N VAL A 7 21.42 18.92 -9.83
CA VAL A 7 20.10 18.96 -9.19
C VAL A 7 19.63 20.41 -9.21
N ALA A 8 18.50 20.67 -9.85
CA ALA A 8 17.90 21.99 -9.89
C ALA A 8 17.36 22.35 -8.50
N ALA A 9 17.73 23.52 -8.00
CA ALA A 9 17.12 24.11 -6.80
C ALA A 9 15.76 24.72 -7.16
N MET A 10 14.75 24.44 -6.36
CA MET A 10 13.41 25.03 -6.45
C MET A 10 13.27 26.15 -5.41
N VAL A 11 13.00 27.37 -5.88
CA VAL A 11 12.75 28.55 -5.03
C VAL A 11 11.27 28.58 -4.66
N ALA A 12 10.95 28.70 -3.38
CA ALA A 12 9.58 28.80 -2.88
C ALA A 12 9.14 30.28 -2.85
N ASP A 13 8.09 30.62 -3.59
CA ASP A 13 7.35 31.89 -3.46
C ASP A 13 6.27 31.72 -2.38
N THR A 14 6.40 32.41 -1.24
CA THR A 14 5.39 32.42 -0.18
C THR A 14 4.45 33.59 -0.35
N GLY A 15 3.30 33.34 -0.99
CA GLY A 15 2.13 34.22 -0.95
C GLY A 15 1.42 34.16 0.40
N HIS A 16 1.32 35.30 1.09
CA HIS A 16 0.56 35.46 2.33
C HIS A 16 -0.95 35.61 2.05
N ARG A 17 -1.78 34.66 2.53
CA ARG A 17 -3.19 34.90 2.88
C ARG A 17 -3.62 34.10 4.10
N GLN A 18 -4.08 34.85 5.11
CA GLN A 18 -4.71 34.38 6.35
C GLN A 18 -6.02 33.64 6.08
N GLY A 19 -6.27 32.60 6.88
CA GLY A 19 -7.50 31.82 6.81
C GLY A 19 -7.51 30.71 7.87
N ASP A 20 -7.59 31.09 9.14
CA ASP A 20 -7.86 30.17 10.25
C ASP A 20 -9.29 29.64 10.16
N ARG A 21 -9.46 28.53 9.43
CA ARG A 21 -10.57 27.60 9.62
C ARG A 21 -10.00 26.20 9.60
N GLY A 22 -9.65 25.71 10.79
CA GLY A 22 -9.29 24.32 11.05
C GLY A 22 -10.44 23.40 10.67
N SER A 23 -10.49 23.02 9.40
CA SER A 23 -11.26 21.90 8.92
C SER A 23 -10.53 20.66 9.42
N HIS A 24 -11.12 19.96 10.39
CA HIS A 24 -10.68 18.61 10.77
C HIS A 24 -10.95 17.66 9.59
N HIS A 25 -10.16 17.79 8.54
CA HIS A 25 -9.94 16.69 7.61
C HIS A 25 -9.18 15.64 8.41
N GLY A 26 -9.88 14.60 8.86
CA GLY A 26 -9.25 13.42 9.41
C GLY A 26 -8.28 12.88 8.36
N SER A 27 -7.00 13.21 8.49
CA SER A 27 -5.96 12.60 7.69
C SER A 27 -5.98 11.12 8.04
N SER A 28 -6.46 10.29 7.10
CA SER A 28 -6.31 8.85 7.23
C SER A 28 -4.84 8.57 7.52
N SER A 29 -4.57 7.81 8.59
CA SER A 29 -3.21 7.46 8.91
C SER A 29 -2.61 6.66 7.75
N PRO A 30 -1.27 6.59 7.62
CA PRO A 30 -0.65 5.71 6.64
C PRO A 30 -1.14 4.26 6.76
N GLU A 31 -1.43 3.79 7.99
CA GLU A 31 -1.99 2.48 8.26
C GLU A 31 -3.43 2.35 7.74
N ASP A 32 -4.28 3.37 7.91
CA ASP A 32 -5.65 3.39 7.38
C ASP A 32 -5.65 3.33 5.85
N ASN A 33 -4.75 4.07 5.21
CA ASN A 33 -4.62 4.06 3.75
C ASN A 33 -4.13 2.70 3.24
N CYS A 34 -3.13 2.11 3.91
CA CYS A 34 -2.64 0.77 3.57
C CYS A 34 -3.75 -0.28 3.74
N CYS A 35 -4.45 -0.26 4.87
CA CYS A 35 -5.57 -1.16 5.14
C CYS A 35 -6.68 -1.02 4.08
N LYS A 36 -6.99 0.22 3.68
CA LYS A 36 -7.94 0.49 2.60
C LYS A 36 -7.50 -0.16 1.28
N TRP A 37 -6.26 0.08 0.86
CA TRP A 37 -5.75 -0.48 -0.40
C TRP A 37 -5.68 -2.01 -0.37
N MET A 38 -5.32 -2.62 0.76
CA MET A 38 -5.33 -4.08 0.89
C MET A 38 -6.74 -4.66 0.69
N LYS A 39 -7.77 -3.99 1.24
CA LYS A 39 -9.17 -4.44 1.06
C LYS A 39 -9.71 -4.26 -0.37
N GLU A 40 -9.03 -3.48 -1.22
CA GLU A 40 -9.39 -3.31 -2.63
C GLU A 40 -8.79 -4.41 -3.52
N LEU A 41 -7.88 -5.24 -2.99
CA LEU A 41 -7.34 -6.40 -3.71
C LEU A 41 -8.28 -7.59 -3.58
N ASP A 42 -8.51 -8.29 -4.69
CA ASP A 42 -9.29 -9.53 -4.72
C ASP A 42 -8.40 -10.75 -4.46
N ASP A 43 -9.02 -11.85 -4.00
CA ASP A 43 -8.35 -13.13 -3.74
C ASP A 43 -7.54 -13.62 -4.94
N GLU A 44 -8.11 -13.61 -6.15
CA GLU A 44 -7.45 -14.06 -7.38
C GLU A 44 -6.10 -13.36 -7.62
N CYS A 45 -6.06 -12.04 -7.44
CA CYS A 45 -4.84 -11.25 -7.63
C CYS A 45 -3.74 -11.64 -6.65
N VAL A 46 -4.09 -11.86 -5.38
CA VAL A 46 -3.15 -12.25 -4.34
C VAL A 46 -2.68 -13.69 -4.56
N CYS A 47 -3.59 -14.60 -4.89
CA CYS A 47 -3.28 -16.01 -5.14
C CYS A 47 -2.37 -16.19 -6.37
N ASP A 48 -2.59 -15.42 -7.44
CA ASP A 48 -1.73 -15.41 -8.62
C ASP A 48 -0.31 -14.89 -8.34
N LEU A 49 -0.17 -13.99 -7.36
CA LEU A 49 1.14 -13.55 -6.90
C LEU A 49 1.82 -14.65 -6.06
N LEU A 50 1.08 -15.27 -5.13
CA LEU A 50 1.61 -16.30 -4.25
C LEU A 50 1.96 -17.61 -4.99
N SER A 51 1.29 -17.89 -6.10
CA SER A 51 1.60 -19.06 -6.95
C SER A 51 2.97 -18.98 -7.63
N ARG A 52 3.56 -17.78 -7.72
CA ARG A 52 4.91 -17.56 -8.28
C ARG A 52 6.02 -17.84 -7.28
N LEU A 53 5.69 -18.06 -6.00
CA LEU A 53 6.66 -18.42 -4.99
C LEU A 53 7.28 -19.80 -5.27
N PRO A 54 8.51 -20.06 -4.81
CA PRO A 54 9.11 -21.38 -4.93
C PRO A 54 8.22 -22.47 -4.29
N PRO A 55 8.31 -23.74 -4.76
CA PRO A 55 7.42 -24.84 -4.34
C PRO A 55 7.30 -25.07 -2.82
N LEU A 56 8.30 -24.67 -2.05
CA LEU A 56 8.32 -24.80 -0.58
C LEU A 56 7.37 -23.82 0.12
N LEU A 57 7.00 -22.72 -0.56
CA LEU A 57 6.19 -21.63 -0.02
C LEU A 57 4.84 -21.48 -0.75
N SER A 58 4.72 -22.05 -1.95
CA SER A 58 3.44 -22.14 -2.66
C SER A 58 2.58 -23.25 -2.07
N LYS A 59 1.47 -22.90 -1.40
CA LYS A 59 0.48 -23.87 -0.91
C LYS A 59 -0.75 -23.87 -1.82
N PRO A 60 -1.32 -25.03 -2.23
CA PRO A 60 -2.44 -25.06 -3.19
C PRO A 60 -3.72 -24.43 -2.65
N ALA A 61 -4.15 -24.79 -1.43
CA ALA A 61 -5.30 -24.22 -0.75
C ALA A 61 -4.83 -23.59 0.57
N HIS A 62 -5.02 -22.29 0.74
CA HIS A 62 -4.54 -21.57 1.92
C HIS A 62 -5.27 -20.25 2.15
N GLU A 63 -5.30 -19.85 3.42
CA GLU A 63 -5.65 -18.48 3.81
C GLU A 63 -4.35 -17.69 4.01
N TYR A 64 -4.29 -16.50 3.43
CA TYR A 64 -3.18 -15.56 3.60
C TYR A 64 -3.68 -14.29 4.29
N THR A 65 -3.29 -14.10 5.55
CA THR A 65 -3.68 -12.91 6.32
C THR A 65 -2.56 -11.88 6.34
N VAL A 66 -2.88 -10.67 5.91
CA VAL A 66 -2.01 -9.49 6.03
C VAL A 66 -2.47 -8.67 7.23
N TYR A 67 -1.53 -8.41 8.14
CA TYR A 67 -1.73 -7.58 9.32
C TYR A 67 -1.16 -6.19 9.06
N VAL A 68 -2.02 -5.17 9.12
CA VAL A 68 -1.65 -3.75 9.00
C VAL A 68 -1.88 -3.08 10.34
N GLY A 69 -0.78 -2.67 10.98
CA GLY A 69 -0.82 -2.08 12.33
C GLY A 69 -1.43 -3.04 13.36
N ALA A 70 -2.05 -2.49 14.40
CA ALA A 70 -2.64 -3.28 15.48
C ALA A 70 -4.11 -3.68 15.23
N SER A 71 -4.79 -3.04 14.29
CA SER A 71 -6.26 -3.09 14.19
C SER A 71 -6.81 -3.56 12.85
N CYS A 72 -5.99 -3.67 11.80
CA CYS A 72 -6.45 -4.12 10.49
C CYS A 72 -5.84 -5.48 10.11
N ASN A 73 -6.70 -6.44 9.85
CA ASN A 73 -6.37 -7.71 9.24
C ASN A 73 -7.21 -7.91 7.98
N VAL A 74 -6.56 -8.36 6.90
CA VAL A 74 -7.22 -8.72 5.65
C VAL A 74 -6.81 -10.14 5.33
N THR A 75 -7.77 -11.03 5.18
CA THR A 75 -7.54 -12.44 4.87
C THR A 75 -7.99 -12.71 3.46
N TYR A 76 -7.09 -13.25 2.65
CA TYR A 76 -7.37 -13.72 1.30
C TYR A 76 -7.46 -15.24 1.30
N SER A 77 -8.43 -15.78 0.55
CA SER A 77 -8.66 -17.23 0.47
C SER A 77 -8.29 -17.74 -0.93
N CYS A 78 -7.26 -18.57 -0.99
CA CYS A 78 -6.84 -19.22 -2.22
C CYS A 78 -7.40 -20.63 -2.29
N ASP A 79 -8.22 -20.88 -3.30
CA ASP A 79 -8.73 -22.21 -3.61
C ASP A 79 -7.70 -23.06 -4.34
N MET A 80 -7.83 -24.38 -4.19
CA MET A 80 -7.06 -25.33 -4.99
C MET A 80 -7.53 -25.21 -6.44
N GLN A 81 -6.80 -24.48 -7.27
CA GLN A 81 -7.04 -24.48 -8.72
C GLN A 81 -6.78 -25.92 -9.23
N LEU A 82 -7.86 -26.57 -9.65
CA LEU A 82 -7.91 -27.95 -10.18
C LEU A 82 -7.42 -28.01 -11.64
#